data_AF-A0A949CV09-F1
#
_entry.id   AF-A0A949CV09-F1
#
_cell.length_a   1.000
_cell.length_b   1.000
_cell.length_c   1.000
_cell.angle_alpha   90.00
_cell.angle_beta   90.00
_cell.angle_gamma   90.00
#
_symmetry.space_group_name_H-M   'P 1'
#
loop_
_entity.id
_entity.type
_entity.pdbx_description
1 polymer ?
#
loop_
_entity_poly.entity_id
_entity_poly.type
_entity_poly.pdbx_seq_one_letter_code
_entity_poly.pdbx_strand_id
1 'polypeptide(L)' 'MLGYSQDVKEMCLKMYRNGMGFRQIERCTDVSHNSVINWVKEAATQFPEFPPIDTIPEVGELDQLQTFVGSKKLDLA' A
#
# COMPACT_ATOMS: atom_id res chain seq x y z
N MET A 1 20.40 -12.03 11.34
CA MET A 1 19.44 -12.46 10.31
C MET A 1 19.46 -11.38 9.24
N LEU A 2 20.09 -11.64 8.09
CA LEU A 2 20.21 -10.65 7.01
C LEU A 2 18.82 -10.48 6.39
N GLY A 3 18.20 -9.33 6.62
CA GLY A 3 16.94 -8.96 5.98
C GLY A 3 17.12 -8.77 4.48
N TYR A 4 16.00 -8.63 3.75
CA TYR A 4 16.02 -8.25 2.35
C TYR A 4 16.75 -6.93 2.14
N SER A 5 17.44 -6.78 1.01
CA SER A 5 18.07 -5.51 0.64
C SER A 5 17.01 -4.42 0.42
N GLN A 6 17.43 -3.17 0.54
CA GLN A 6 16.57 -2.03 0.26
C GLN A 6 16.02 -2.06 -1.18
N ASP A 7 16.85 -2.45 -2.15
CA ASP A 7 16.45 -2.58 -3.56
C ASP A 7 15.30 -3.58 -3.75
N VAL A 8 15.32 -4.70 -3.02
CA VAL A 8 14.24 -5.70 -3.07
C VAL A 8 12.95 -5.12 -2.47
N LYS A 9 13.05 -4.41 -1.34
CA LYS A 9 11.89 -3.72 -0.72
C LYS A 9 11.28 -2.72 -1.70
N GLU A 10 12.10 -1.88 -2.33
CA GLU A 10 11.65 -0.86 -3.28
C GLU A 10 11.04 -1.45 -4.54
N MET A 11 11.61 -2.54 -5.06
CA MET A 11 11.07 -3.28 -6.19
C MET A 11 9.68 -3.85 -5.87
N CYS A 12 9.50 -4.53 -4.73
CA CYS A 12 8.20 -5.06 -4.31
C CYS A 12 7.16 -3.95 -4.11
N LEU A 13 7.55 -2.82 -3.52
CA LEU A 13 6.66 -1.66 -3.34
C LEU A 13 6.27 -1.01 -4.68
N LYS A 14 7.19 -0.97 -5.66
CA LYS A 14 6.88 -0.52 -7.02
C LYS A 14 5.88 -1.45 -7.72
N MET A 15 6.04 -2.76 -7.57
CA MET A 15 5.07 -3.74 -8.10
C MET A 15 3.67 -3.55 -7.51
N TYR A 16 3.56 -3.34 -6.19
CA TYR A 16 2.28 -3.07 -5.53
C TYR A 16 1.63 -1.77 -6.04
N ARG A 17 2.39 -0.68 -6.14
CA ARG A 17 1.91 0.60 -6.69
C ARG A 17 1.38 0.48 -8.12
N ASN A 18 1.95 -0.44 -8.91
CA ASN A 18 1.52 -0.73 -10.27
C ASN A 18 0.32 -1.71 -10.34
N GLY A 19 -0.32 -2.03 -9.20
CA GLY A 19 -1.55 -2.82 -9.15
C GLY A 19 -1.35 -4.34 -8.98
N MET A 20 -0.13 -4.83 -8.76
CA MET A 20 0.08 -6.25 -8.51
C MET A 20 -0.41 -6.65 -7.11
N GLY A 21 -1.14 -7.76 -7.03
CA GLY A 21 -1.59 -8.31 -5.74
C GLY A 21 -0.45 -8.93 -4.93
N PHE A 22 -0.54 -8.93 -3.59
CA PHE A 22 0.55 -9.39 -2.72
C PHE A 22 1.06 -10.81 -3.01
N ARG A 23 0.15 -11.76 -3.26
CA ARG A 23 0.52 -13.14 -3.64
C ARG A 23 1.14 -13.23 -5.04
N GLN A 24 0.82 -12.30 -5.93
CA GLN A 24 1.44 -12.24 -7.25
C GLN A 24 2.88 -11.75 -7.14
N ILE A 25 3.13 -10.73 -6.30
CA ILE A 25 4.48 -10.23 -6.01
C ILE A 25 5.35 -11.34 -5.41
N GLU A 26 4.80 -12.11 -4.47
CA GLU A 26 5.49 -13.27 -3.90
C GLU A 26 5.90 -14.29 -4.97
N ARG A 27 5.00 -14.69 -5.87
CA ARG A 27 5.34 -15.60 -6.97
C ARG A 27 6.39 -15.05 -7.94
N CYS A 28 6.52 -13.74 -8.07
CA CYS A 28 7.48 -13.11 -8.97
C CYS A 28 8.85 -12.85 -8.34
N THR A 29 8.94 -12.81 -7.00
CA THR A 29 10.13 -12.31 -6.28
C THR A 29 10.64 -13.26 -5.19
N ASP A 30 9.88 -14.31 -4.87
CA ASP A 30 10.08 -15.21 -3.72
C ASP A 30 10.11 -14.49 -2.35
N VAL A 31 9.69 -13.22 -2.31
CA VAL A 31 9.49 -12.48 -1.07
C VAL A 31 8.11 -12.80 -0.52
N SER A 32 8.04 -13.22 0.75
CA SER A 32 6.76 -13.55 1.37
C SER A 32 5.76 -12.39 1.26
N HIS A 33 4.52 -12.70 0.84
CA HIS A 33 3.47 -11.69 0.73
C HIS A 33 3.22 -10.95 2.05
N ASN A 34 3.44 -11.60 3.20
CA ASN A 34 3.36 -10.97 4.52
C ASN A 34 4.43 -9.89 4.73
N SER A 35 5.66 -10.11 4.24
CA SER A 35 6.72 -9.11 4.28
C SER A 35 6.36 -7.88 3.44
N VAL A 36 5.81 -8.10 2.24
CA VAL A 36 5.34 -7.01 1.37
C VAL A 36 4.19 -6.23 2.02
N ILE A 37 3.21 -6.91 2.63
CA ILE A 37 2.12 -6.26 3.37
C ILE A 37 2.67 -5.38 4.49
N ASN A 38 3.63 -5.88 5.27
CA ASN A 38 4.22 -5.12 6.37
C ASN A 38 4.96 -3.87 5.88
N TRP A 39 5.71 -3.98 4.78
CA TRP A 39 6.37 -2.82 4.17
C TRP A 39 5.39 -1.80 3.61
N VAL A 40 4.27 -2.24 3.03
CA VAL A 40 3.21 -1.32 2.57
C VAL A 40 2.60 -0.57 3.75
N LYS A 41 2.33 -1.25 4.87
CA LYS A 41 1.83 -0.59 6.10
C LYS A 41 2.83 0.41 6.66
N GLU A 42 4.10 0.02 6.75
CA GLU A 42 5.18 0.90 7.21
C GLU A 42 5.29 2.14 6.30
N ALA A 43 5.29 1.96 4.98
CA ALA A 43 5.30 3.07 4.03
C ALA A 43 4.06 3.97 4.18
N ALA A 44 2.87 3.40 4.40
CA ALA A 44 1.65 4.17 4.61
C ALA A 44 1.71 5.09 5.83
N THR A 45 2.36 4.65 6.92
CA THR A 45 2.52 5.48 8.14
C THR A 45 3.41 6.71 7.97
N GLN A 46 4.17 6.80 6.88
CA GLN A 46 5.01 7.96 6.58
C GLN A 46 4.25 9.09 5.90
N PHE A 47 3.04 8.83 5.40
CA PHE A 47 2.21 9.83 4.74
C PHE A 47 1.29 10.51 5.75
N PRO A 48 1.06 11.83 5.60
CA PRO A 48 0.05 12.52 6.39
C PRO A 48 -1.35 12.00 6.04
N GLU A 49 -2.27 12.05 7.01
CA GLU A 49 -3.67 11.62 6.81
C GLU A 49 -4.36 12.43 5.70
N PHE A 50 -3.98 13.71 5.57
CA PHE A 50 -4.41 14.60 4.50
C PHE A 50 -3.18 15.19 3.81
N PRO A 51 -3.17 15.28 2.47
CA PRO A 51 -2.10 16.00 1.79
C PRO A 51 -2.09 17.46 2.23
N PRO A 52 -0.91 18.10 2.33
CA PRO A 52 -0.82 19.52 2.63
C PRO A 52 -1.54 20.32 1.54
N ILE A 53 -2.39 21.26 1.95
CA ILE A 53 -3.07 22.20 1.06
C ILE A 53 -2.38 23.54 1.19
N ASP A 54 -1.54 23.89 0.22
CA ASP A 54 -0.78 25.15 0.24
C ASP A 54 -1.65 26.36 -0.10
N THR A 55 -2.61 26.19 -1.01
CA THR A 55 -3.54 27.24 -1.45
C THR A 55 -4.92 26.66 -1.72
N ILE A 56 -5.96 27.44 -1.41
CA ILE A 56 -7.34 27.05 -1.70
C ILE A 56 -7.65 27.47 -3.14
N PRO A 57 -8.01 26.53 -4.04
CA PRO A 57 -8.34 26.87 -5.42
C PRO A 57 -9.71 27.57 -5.52
N GLU A 58 -9.88 28.44 -6.52
CA GLU A 58 -11.16 29.09 -6.81
C GLU A 58 -12.20 28.11 -7.38
N VAL A 59 -11.74 27.12 -8.16
CA VAL A 59 -12.57 26.05 -8.73
C VAL A 59 -11.91 24.70 -8.45
N GLY A 60 -12.68 23.75 -7.93
CA GLY A 60 -12.25 22.38 -7.68
C GLY A 60 -13.01 21.36 -8.54
N GLU A 61 -12.31 20.39 -9.08
CA GLU A 61 -12.91 19.24 -9.75
C GLU A 61 -13.21 18.13 -8.72
N LEU A 62 -14.39 17.52 -8.82
CA LEU A 62 -14.78 16.38 -7.99
C LEU A 62 -14.82 15.12 -8.86
N ASP A 63 -13.92 14.18 -8.59
CA ASP A 63 -13.92 12.86 -9.19
C ASP A 63 -14.44 11.82 -8.18
N GLN A 64 -15.14 10.79 -8.66
CA GLN A 64 -15.72 9.74 -7.83
C GLN A 64 -15.16 8.37 -8.22
N LEU A 65 -14.55 7.69 -7.26
CA LEU A 65 -14.14 6.30 -7.38
C LEU A 65 -14.93 5.43 -6.40
N GLN A 66 -15.48 4.32 -6.89
CA GLN A 66 -16.19 3.33 -6.08
C GLN A 66 -15.36 2.05 -5.98
N THR A 67 -15.29 1.48 -4.77
CA THR A 67 -14.68 0.18 -4.52
C THR A 67 -15.44 -0.58 -3.44
N PHE A 68 -15.30 -1.90 -3.44
CA PHE A 68 -15.89 -2.76 -2.42
C PHE A 68 -14.87 -3.01 -1.31
N VAL A 69 -15.20 -2.58 -0.09
CA VAL A 69 -14.39 -2.86 1.09
C VAL A 69 -15.13 -3.89 1.94
N GLY A 70 -14.53 -5.08 2.10
CA GLY A 70 -15.05 -6.11 2.97
C GLY A 70 -14.63 -5.89 4.42
N SER A 71 -15.59 -5.83 5.34
CA SER A 71 -15.32 -5.89 6.79
C SER A 71 -15.35 -7.34 7.26
N LYS A 72 -14.22 -7.84 7.75
CA LYS A 72 -14.18 -9.18 8.37
C LYS A 72 -14.83 -9.11 9.75
N LYS A 73 -15.84 -9.94 10.01
CA LYS A 73 -16.33 -10.15 11.38
C LYS A 73 -15.22 -10.79 12.21
N LEU A 74 -14.88 -10.15 13.31
CA LEU A 74 -14.01 -10.73 14.32
C LEU A 74 -14.91 -11.50 15.27
N ASP A 75 -14.85 -12.83 15.21
CA ASP A 75 -15.46 -13.69 16.22
C ASP A 75 -14.60 -13.59 17.49
N LEU A 76 -14.79 -12.52 18.25
CA LEU A 76 -14.20 -12.35 19.57
C LEU A 76 -15.07 -13.13 20.55
N ALA A 77 -14.56 -14.27 21.01
CA ALA A 77 -15.11 -15.04 22.12
C ALA A 77 -14.72 -14.44 23.47
#